data_AF-A0A8B6DRW0-F1
#
_entry.id   AF-A0A8B6DRW0-F1
#
_cell.length_a   1.000
_cell.length_b   1.000
_cell.length_c   1.000
_cell.angle_alpha   90.00
_cell.angle_beta   90.00
_cell.angle_gamma   90.00
#
_symmetry.space_group_name_H-M   'P 1'
#
loop_
_entity.id
_entity.type
_entity.pdbx_description
1 polymer ?
#
loop_
_entity_poly.entity_id
_entity_poly.type
_entity_poly.pdbx_seq_one_letter_code
_entity_poly.pdbx_strand_id
1 'polypeptide(L)'
;MTFWWGGWSDDLSGIDYYKYDLYYLGVNRMNNDAFLVDGAGAGGYLVYQSVPITESSGSLHLNESGMYSLHLLAFDKAGNYKLGRNIFLYDNQSKVEKQKKKTTYSSTASKNTSYTWVTSNTNHVQVDWKDRFINFRHKDKKWLNPVQTYTANEIYEDLYGERTNVRINNVNG
;
A
#
# COMPACT_ATOMS: atom_id res chain seq x y z
N MET A 1 -2.29 -4.14 15.06
CA MET A 1 -2.07 -5.03 13.90
C MET A 1 -1.06 -6.09 14.30
N THR A 2 -1.29 -7.35 13.96
CA THR A 2 -0.35 -8.44 14.18
C THR A 2 0.13 -8.94 12.84
N PHE A 3 1.42 -9.26 12.73
CA PHE A 3 2.02 -9.83 11.54
C PHE A 3 2.86 -11.05 11.92
N TRP A 4 3.12 -11.90 10.93
CA TRP A 4 3.72 -13.22 11.14
C TRP A 4 4.86 -13.42 10.14
N TRP A 5 5.85 -14.20 10.53
CA TRP A 5 6.93 -14.65 9.66
C TRP A 5 7.30 -16.09 10.02
N GLY A 6 7.69 -16.89 9.03
CA GLY A 6 8.00 -18.31 9.24
C GLY A 6 7.59 -19.17 8.06
N GLY A 7 7.47 -20.48 8.31
CA GLY A 7 7.15 -21.46 7.26
C GLY A 7 8.36 -21.98 6.47
N TRP A 8 9.56 -21.62 6.90
CA TRP A 8 10.82 -22.07 6.32
C TRP A 8 11.29 -23.35 7.01
N SER A 9 11.75 -24.33 6.23
CA SER A 9 12.32 -25.59 6.70
C SER A 9 13.84 -25.50 6.63
N ASP A 10 14.44 -24.86 7.63
CA ASP A 10 15.86 -24.96 7.97
C ASP A 10 15.89 -25.07 9.49
N ASP A 11 16.74 -25.94 10.01
CA ASP A 11 17.01 -26.12 11.44
C ASP A 11 17.68 -24.88 12.06
N LEU A 12 17.25 -23.65 11.72
CA LEU A 12 17.70 -22.38 12.29
C LEU A 12 19.24 -22.26 12.41
N SER A 13 19.98 -23.05 11.62
CA SER A 13 21.35 -23.43 11.93
C SER A 13 22.30 -22.36 11.40
N GLY A 14 22.23 -21.18 12.00
CA GLY A 14 23.00 -20.02 11.55
C GLY A 14 22.32 -18.69 11.84
N ILE A 15 20.99 -18.65 11.96
CA ILE A 15 20.26 -17.45 12.39
C ILE A 15 20.53 -17.20 13.87
N ASP A 16 20.65 -15.94 14.25
CA ASP A 16 20.84 -15.48 15.63
C ASP A 16 19.55 -14.87 16.19
N TYR A 17 19.04 -13.83 15.52
CA TYR A 17 17.82 -13.13 15.93
C TYR A 17 17.13 -12.45 14.74
N TYR A 18 15.89 -12.03 14.96
CA TYR A 18 15.17 -11.18 14.02
C TYR A 18 15.06 -9.76 14.56
N LYS A 19 14.91 -8.81 13.65
CA LYS A 19 14.61 -7.44 13.98
C LYS A 19 13.51 -6.95 13.05
N TYR A 20 12.57 -6.18 13.57
CA TYR A 20 11.61 -5.49 12.72
C TYR A 20 11.57 -3.99 13.00
N ASP A 21 11.37 -3.26 11.91
CA ASP A 21 11.42 -1.81 11.84
C ASP A 21 10.16 -1.31 11.14
N LEU A 22 9.42 -0.39 11.75
CA LEU A 22 8.25 0.24 11.15
C LEU A 22 8.56 1.68 10.78
N TYR A 23 8.22 2.08 9.56
CA TYR A 23 8.34 3.45 9.09
C TYR A 23 6.99 4.01 8.66
N TYR A 24 6.82 5.31 8.86
CA TYR A 24 5.86 6.09 8.09
C TYR A 24 6.42 6.34 6.68
N LEU A 25 5.59 6.19 5.65
CA LEU A 25 5.94 6.55 4.28
C LEU A 25 5.52 7.99 3.99
N GLY A 26 6.51 8.87 3.87
CA GLY A 26 6.30 10.29 3.56
C GLY A 26 6.39 10.59 2.08
N VAL A 27 5.75 11.68 1.66
CA VAL A 27 5.80 12.14 0.27
C VAL A 27 7.10 12.88 0.01
N ASN A 28 7.92 12.34 -0.88
CA ASN A 28 9.06 13.03 -1.48
C ASN A 28 8.68 13.50 -2.89
N ARG A 29 9.01 14.76 -3.22
CA ARG A 29 8.76 15.34 -4.54
C ARG A 29 10.06 15.49 -5.29
N MET A 30 10.20 14.80 -6.40
CA MET A 30 11.32 14.93 -7.33
C MET A 30 10.77 15.15 -8.74
N ASN A 31 11.24 16.19 -9.43
CA ASN A 31 10.94 16.44 -10.85
C ASN A 31 9.44 16.36 -11.23
N ASN A 32 8.56 17.00 -10.44
CA ASN A 32 7.08 16.97 -10.55
C ASN A 32 6.40 15.64 -10.22
N ASP A 33 7.15 14.55 -10.02
CA ASP A 33 6.62 13.31 -9.49
C ASP A 33 6.68 13.28 -7.96
N ALA A 34 5.71 12.58 -7.37
CA ALA A 34 5.58 12.44 -5.93
C ALA A 34 5.62 10.95 -5.57
N PHE A 35 6.69 10.53 -4.91
CA PHE A 35 6.90 9.16 -4.44
C PHE A 35 6.74 9.08 -2.93
N LEU A 36 6.30 7.93 -2.44
CA LEU A 36 6.33 7.61 -1.04
C LEU A 36 7.68 6.99 -0.67
N VAL A 37 8.31 7.47 0.39
CA VAL A 37 9.66 7.07 0.81
C VAL A 37 9.68 6.82 2.32
N ASP A 38 10.36 5.76 2.73
CA ASP A 38 10.56 5.37 4.13
C ASP A 38 11.18 6.51 4.93
N GLY A 39 10.53 6.88 6.03
CA GLY A 39 11.05 7.89 6.97
C GLY A 39 11.04 9.34 6.46
N ALA A 40 10.57 9.60 5.22
CA ALA A 40 10.43 10.97 4.72
C ALA A 40 9.44 11.78 5.57
N GLY A 41 9.79 13.02 5.91
CA GLY A 41 8.94 13.96 6.65
C GLY A 41 8.73 13.70 8.15
N ALA A 42 8.93 12.46 8.64
CA ALA A 42 8.70 12.08 10.05
C ALA A 42 9.98 11.66 10.82
N GLY A 43 11.15 11.62 10.17
CA GLY A 43 12.44 11.60 10.88
C GLY A 43 12.99 10.23 11.33
N GLY A 44 12.50 9.12 10.79
CA GLY A 44 13.10 7.79 11.00
C GLY A 44 12.10 6.68 11.32
N TYR A 45 12.58 5.66 12.03
CA TYR A 45 11.80 4.52 12.50
C TYR A 45 10.77 4.94 13.54
N LEU A 46 9.52 4.48 13.40
CA LEU A 46 8.46 4.59 14.41
C LEU A 46 8.56 3.49 15.46
N VAL A 47 8.99 2.29 15.04
CA VAL A 47 9.21 1.13 15.90
C VAL A 47 10.51 0.48 15.47
N TYR A 48 11.30 0.04 16.45
CA TYR A 48 12.52 -0.74 16.30
C TYR A 48 12.48 -1.81 17.38
N GLN A 49 12.47 -3.09 16.99
CA GLN A 49 12.41 -4.19 17.94
C GLN A 49 13.29 -5.35 17.48
N SER A 50 14.15 -5.83 18.38
CA SER A 50 14.83 -7.11 18.23
C SER A 50 14.05 -8.20 18.96
N VAL A 51 13.93 -9.37 18.35
CA VAL A 51 13.20 -10.52 18.89
C VAL A 51 14.01 -11.80 18.71
N PRO A 52 13.97 -12.73 19.68
CA PRO A 52 14.72 -13.96 19.60
C PRO A 52 14.21 -14.84 18.45
N ILE A 53 15.04 -15.78 18.02
CA ILE A 53 14.75 -16.71 16.93
C ILE A 53 13.51 -17.60 17.15
N THR A 54 13.08 -17.74 18.41
CA THR A 54 11.87 -18.48 18.80
C THR A 54 10.58 -17.75 18.45
N GLU A 55 10.67 -16.46 18.11
CA GLU A 55 9.51 -15.67 17.70
C GLU A 55 9.23 -15.79 16.20
N SER A 56 7.94 -15.88 15.88
CA SER A 56 7.41 -15.95 14.52
C SER A 56 6.32 -14.90 14.27
N SER A 57 6.19 -13.92 15.17
CA SER A 57 5.14 -12.90 15.10
C SER A 57 5.49 -11.63 15.85
N GLY A 58 4.88 -10.52 15.44
CA GLY A 58 5.06 -9.21 16.04
C GLY A 58 3.76 -8.43 16.05
N SER A 59 3.67 -7.46 16.95
CA SER A 59 2.49 -6.60 17.09
C SER A 59 2.86 -5.13 17.00
N LEU A 60 2.07 -4.40 16.22
CA LEU A 60 2.21 -2.97 15.98
C LEU A 60 0.96 -2.23 16.45
N HIS A 61 1.17 -1.14 17.17
CA HIS A 61 0.12 -0.20 17.54
C HIS A 61 0.18 1.02 16.62
N LEU A 62 -0.84 1.21 15.79
CA LEU A 62 -0.91 2.28 14.80
C LEU A 62 -1.92 3.33 15.27
N ASN A 63 -1.41 4.47 15.73
CA ASN A 63 -2.23 5.56 16.28
C ASN A 63 -2.84 6.43 15.18
N GLU A 64 -2.14 6.54 14.06
CA GLU A 64 -2.49 7.45 12.97
C GLU A 64 -2.77 6.65 11.70
N SER A 65 -3.69 7.14 10.87
CA SER A 65 -3.85 6.58 9.53
C SER A 65 -2.70 7.03 8.63
N GLY A 66 -2.23 6.13 7.77
CA GLY A 66 -1.04 6.37 6.98
C GLY A 66 -0.63 5.21 6.10
N MET A 67 0.30 5.51 5.21
CA MET A 67 1.09 4.49 4.53
C MET A 67 2.29 4.13 5.40
N TYR A 68 2.51 2.83 5.54
CA TYR A 68 3.56 2.28 6.38
C TYR A 68 4.42 1.32 5.58
N SER A 69 5.64 1.16 6.06
CA SER A 69 6.62 0.22 5.55
C SER A 69 7.19 -0.56 6.72
N LEU A 70 7.00 -1.87 6.71
CA LEU A 70 7.48 -2.81 7.70
C LEU A 70 8.65 -3.59 7.12
N HIS A 71 9.77 -3.47 7.79
CA HIS A 71 11.01 -4.16 7.44
C HIS A 71 11.20 -5.29 8.43
N LEU A 72 11.45 -6.50 7.93
CA LEU A 72 11.85 -7.65 8.72
C LEU A 72 13.27 -8.03 8.32
N LEU A 73 14.19 -7.92 9.28
CA LEU A 73 15.59 -8.28 9.15
C LEU A 73 15.84 -9.60 9.87
N ALA A 74 16.46 -10.56 9.19
CA ALA A 74 16.95 -11.80 9.79
C ALA A 74 18.48 -11.73 9.86
N PHE A 75 19.04 -11.82 11.06
CA PHE A 75 20.48 -11.78 11.30
C PHE A 75 21.02 -13.20 11.52
N ASP A 76 22.19 -13.47 10.95
CA ASP A 76 22.96 -14.67 11.25
C ASP A 76 23.94 -14.43 12.42
N LYS A 77 24.51 -15.52 12.96
CA LYS A 77 25.48 -15.49 14.06
C LYS A 77 26.82 -14.82 13.69
N ALA A 78 27.08 -14.62 12.40
CA ALA A 78 28.24 -13.88 11.91
C ALA A 78 27.94 -12.38 11.73
N GLY A 79 26.70 -11.94 11.96
CA GLY A 79 26.25 -10.55 11.86
C GLY A 79 25.79 -10.14 10.46
N ASN A 80 25.72 -11.05 9.48
CA ASN A 80 25.09 -10.76 8.19
C ASN A 80 23.58 -10.72 8.34
N TYR A 81 22.89 -9.99 7.45
CA TYR A 81 21.43 -9.96 7.45
C TYR A 81 20.81 -9.99 6.07
N LYS A 82 19.55 -10.44 6.03
CA LYS A 82 18.63 -10.25 4.89
C LYS A 82 17.42 -9.46 5.35
N LEU A 83 16.86 -8.68 4.44
CA LEU A 83 15.73 -7.80 4.69
C LEU A 83 14.57 -8.19 3.77
N GLY A 84 13.40 -8.41 4.36
CA GLY A 84 12.11 -8.38 3.65
C GLY A 84 11.36 -7.10 3.96
N ARG A 85 10.67 -6.53 2.97
CA ARG A 85 9.86 -5.32 3.14
C ARG A 85 8.42 -5.55 2.70
N ASN A 86 7.49 -5.21 3.57
CA ASN A 86 6.06 -5.13 3.25
C ASN A 86 5.57 -3.69 3.44
N ILE A 87 4.74 -3.22 2.52
CA ILE A 87 4.10 -1.91 2.60
C ILE A 87 2.59 -2.08 2.72
N PHE A 88 1.96 -1.25 3.55
CA PHE A 88 0.52 -1.34 3.76
C PHE A 88 -0.09 0.02 4.08
N LEU A 89 -1.37 0.15 3.78
CA LEU A 89 -2.19 1.29 4.16
C LEU A 89 -2.97 0.93 5.42
N TYR A 90 -2.82 1.73 6.47
CA TYR A 90 -3.72 1.68 7.63
C TYR A 90 -4.62 2.90 7.62
N ASP A 91 -5.94 2.68 7.62
CA ASP A 91 -6.91 3.76 7.64
C ASP A 91 -8.17 3.36 8.41
N ASN A 92 -8.35 3.94 9.58
CA ASN A 92 -9.46 3.69 10.48
C ASN A 92 -10.51 4.82 10.50
N GLN A 93 -10.39 5.83 9.64
CA GLN A 93 -11.34 6.97 9.63
C GLN A 93 -11.84 7.35 8.24
N SER A 94 -11.49 6.57 7.21
CA SER A 94 -11.84 6.92 5.85
C SER A 94 -13.31 6.72 5.51
N LYS A 95 -13.79 7.59 4.62
CA LYS A 95 -15.12 7.56 4.06
C LYS A 95 -15.01 7.76 2.55
N VAL A 96 -15.80 7.01 1.78
CA VAL A 96 -15.93 7.24 0.35
C VAL A 96 -16.92 8.39 0.14
N GLU A 97 -16.46 9.45 -0.51
CA GLU A 97 -17.29 10.59 -0.87
C GLU A 97 -17.81 10.52 -2.30
N LYS A 98 -19.03 11.06 -2.50
CA LYS A 98 -19.68 11.18 -3.80
C LYS A 98 -19.44 12.57 -4.38
N GLN A 99 -18.72 12.65 -5.50
CA GLN A 99 -18.52 13.89 -6.22
C GLN A 99 -19.82 14.32 -6.92
N LYS A 100 -20.39 15.46 -6.51
CA LYS A 100 -21.68 15.95 -7.02
C LYS A 100 -21.64 16.31 -8.51
N LYS A 101 -20.49 16.81 -9.00
CA LYS A 101 -20.28 17.23 -10.40
C LYS A 101 -20.00 16.08 -11.36
N LYS A 102 -19.78 14.87 -10.85
CA LYS A 102 -19.58 13.66 -11.65
C LYS A 102 -20.89 12.87 -11.62
N THR A 103 -21.21 12.20 -12.72
CA THR A 103 -22.46 11.45 -12.88
C THR A 103 -22.18 9.98 -13.09
N THR A 104 -23.18 9.17 -12.74
CA THR A 104 -23.24 7.77 -13.11
C THR A 104 -24.12 7.71 -14.35
N TYR A 105 -23.67 7.05 -15.41
CA TYR A 105 -24.39 7.00 -16.68
C TYR A 105 -24.20 5.64 -17.35
N SER A 106 -25.10 5.30 -18.27
CA SER A 106 -24.95 4.09 -19.08
C SER A 106 -24.03 4.38 -20.26
N SER A 107 -22.84 3.79 -20.32
CA SER A 107 -21.94 3.96 -21.46
C SER A 107 -22.40 3.23 -22.72
N THR A 108 -23.31 2.26 -22.55
CA THR A 108 -24.05 1.65 -23.67
C THR A 108 -25.13 2.58 -24.25
N ALA A 109 -25.60 3.56 -23.47
CA ALA A 109 -26.59 4.51 -23.96
C ALA A 109 -26.00 5.48 -24.99
N SER A 110 -26.86 5.99 -25.87
CA SER A 110 -26.45 6.86 -26.96
C SER A 110 -25.96 8.21 -26.45
N LYS A 111 -24.74 8.59 -26.88
CA LYS A 111 -24.16 9.90 -26.61
C LYS A 111 -25.06 11.05 -27.09
N ASN A 112 -25.82 10.86 -28.17
CA ASN A 112 -26.75 11.86 -28.71
C ASN A 112 -27.95 12.12 -27.79
N THR A 113 -28.20 11.23 -26.83
CA THR A 113 -29.23 11.38 -25.81
C THR A 113 -28.65 11.78 -24.45
N SER A 114 -27.37 12.21 -24.42
CA SER A 114 -26.63 12.41 -23.17
C SER A 114 -26.63 11.15 -22.29
N TYR A 115 -26.51 9.97 -22.92
CA TYR A 115 -26.48 8.67 -22.24
C TYR A 115 -27.75 8.33 -21.45
N THR A 116 -28.92 8.82 -21.89
CA THR A 116 -30.21 8.52 -21.25
C THR A 116 -30.96 7.36 -21.89
N TRP A 117 -30.76 7.11 -23.20
CA TRP A 117 -31.44 6.05 -23.94
C TRP A 117 -30.47 5.11 -24.63
N VAL A 118 -30.69 3.81 -24.49
CA VAL A 118 -30.06 2.79 -25.34
C VAL A 118 -30.86 2.72 -26.64
N THR A 119 -30.22 3.04 -27.76
CA THR A 119 -30.89 3.18 -29.07
C THR A 119 -30.59 2.04 -30.04
N SER A 120 -29.80 1.05 -29.62
CA SER A 120 -29.46 -0.15 -30.38
C SER A 120 -29.88 -1.39 -29.60
N ASN A 121 -30.32 -2.42 -30.31
CA ASN A 121 -30.63 -3.70 -29.68
C ASN A 121 -29.35 -4.30 -29.07
N THR A 122 -29.40 -4.56 -27.76
CA THR A 122 -28.31 -5.14 -26.98
C THR A 122 -28.88 -5.95 -25.83
N ASN A 123 -28.16 -6.99 -25.42
CA ASN A 123 -28.43 -7.76 -24.21
C ASN A 123 -27.50 -7.37 -23.05
N HIS A 124 -26.60 -6.41 -23.26
CA HIS A 124 -25.68 -5.90 -22.24
C HIS A 124 -25.87 -4.39 -22.07
N VAL A 125 -25.98 -3.94 -20.82
CA VAL A 125 -25.86 -2.53 -20.43
C VAL A 125 -24.61 -2.37 -19.55
N GLN A 126 -23.73 -1.45 -19.92
CA GLN A 126 -22.57 -1.05 -19.12
C GLN A 126 -22.89 0.29 -18.45
N VAL A 127 -22.62 0.37 -17.14
CA VAL A 127 -22.80 1.57 -16.34
C VAL A 127 -21.43 2.05 -15.90
N ASP A 128 -21.12 3.30 -16.20
CA ASP A 128 -19.87 3.97 -15.83
C ASP A 128 -20.15 4.99 -14.73
N TRP A 129 -19.21 5.12 -13.80
CA TRP A 129 -19.25 6.11 -12.72
C TRP A 129 -17.87 6.71 -12.45
N LYS A 130 -17.07 6.81 -13.50
CA LYS A 130 -15.74 7.43 -13.46
C LYS A 130 -15.72 8.73 -12.66
N ASP A 131 -14.78 8.80 -11.71
CA ASP A 131 -14.59 9.90 -10.76
C ASP A 131 -15.76 10.17 -9.81
N ARG A 132 -16.83 9.36 -9.80
CA ARG A 132 -17.99 9.61 -8.94
C ARG A 132 -17.67 9.38 -7.46
N PHE A 133 -16.92 8.33 -7.18
CA PHE A 133 -16.58 7.91 -5.84
C PHE A 133 -15.08 8.09 -5.62
N ILE A 134 -14.73 8.78 -4.55
CA ILE A 134 -13.34 9.09 -4.22
C ILE A 134 -13.15 9.08 -2.72
N ASN A 135 -11.94 8.76 -2.28
CA ASN A 135 -11.52 8.99 -0.91
C ASN A 135 -10.62 10.25 -0.86
N PHE A 136 -11.16 11.40 -0.44
CA PHE A 136 -10.39 12.64 -0.43
C PHE A 136 -9.16 12.55 0.48
N ARG A 137 -9.25 11.85 1.61
CA ARG A 137 -8.11 11.67 2.51
C ARG A 137 -6.93 11.00 1.81
N HIS A 138 -7.18 9.90 1.09
CA HIS A 138 -6.15 9.20 0.31
C HIS A 138 -5.57 10.08 -0.80
N LYS A 139 -6.42 10.88 -1.46
CA LYS A 139 -6.01 11.82 -2.52
C LYS A 139 -5.12 12.94 -2.00
N ASP A 140 -5.51 13.53 -0.87
CA ASP A 140 -4.86 14.72 -0.32
C ASP A 140 -3.54 14.34 0.35
N LYS A 141 -3.53 13.21 1.07
CA LYS A 141 -2.32 12.66 1.71
C LYS A 141 -1.40 11.89 0.77
N LYS A 142 -1.82 11.65 -0.48
CA LYS A 142 -1.04 10.96 -1.52
C LYS A 142 -0.65 9.52 -1.17
N TRP A 143 -1.43 8.85 -0.32
CA TRP A 143 -1.14 7.49 0.15
C TRP A 143 -1.15 6.42 -0.96
N LEU A 144 -1.81 6.71 -2.08
CA LEU A 144 -1.88 5.81 -3.23
C LEU A 144 -0.87 6.14 -4.34
N ASN A 145 0.08 7.05 -4.08
CA ASN A 145 1.19 7.32 -4.99
C ASN A 145 2.14 6.11 -5.10
N PRO A 146 3.00 6.06 -6.13
CA PRO A 146 4.05 5.05 -6.19
C PRO A 146 4.97 5.17 -4.97
N VAL A 147 5.45 4.03 -4.49
CA VAL A 147 6.42 3.92 -3.39
C VAL A 147 7.79 3.70 -4.01
N GLN A 148 8.82 4.35 -3.48
CA GLN A 148 10.19 4.11 -3.89
C GLN A 148 10.61 2.69 -3.45
N THR A 149 11.23 1.95 -4.38
CA THR A 149 11.85 0.65 -4.11
C THR A 149 12.96 0.85 -3.05
N TYR A 150 12.96 0.02 -2.01
CA TYR A 150 13.80 0.26 -0.84
C TYR A 150 15.28 -0.12 -1.05
N THR A 151 15.59 -0.97 -2.04
CA THR A 151 16.96 -1.28 -2.47
C THR A 151 17.02 -1.61 -3.97
N ALA A 152 18.21 -1.77 -4.55
CA ALA A 152 18.38 -2.20 -5.94
C ALA A 152 18.10 -3.71 -6.18
N ASN A 153 17.89 -4.51 -5.12
CA ASN A 153 17.61 -5.94 -5.21
C ASN A 153 16.16 -6.22 -4.78
N GLU A 154 15.26 -6.29 -5.76
CA GLU A 154 13.80 -6.38 -5.61
C GLU A 154 13.29 -7.72 -5.06
N ILE A 155 14.16 -8.72 -4.90
CA ILE A 155 13.76 -10.13 -4.67
C ILE A 155 13.07 -10.40 -3.32
N TYR A 156 13.15 -9.46 -2.35
CA TYR A 156 12.51 -9.59 -1.03
C TYR A 156 11.57 -8.42 -0.71
N GLU A 157 11.25 -7.60 -1.71
CA GLU A 157 10.17 -6.64 -1.60
C GLU A 157 8.85 -7.36 -1.88
N ASP A 158 7.84 -7.15 -1.05
CA ASP A 158 6.52 -7.71 -1.27
C ASP A 158 5.82 -6.96 -2.43
N LEU A 159 6.16 -7.37 -3.65
CA LEU A 159 5.57 -6.87 -4.88
C LEU A 159 4.25 -7.56 -5.24
N TYR A 160 3.79 -8.51 -4.43
CA TYR A 160 2.63 -9.36 -4.72
C TYR A 160 1.52 -9.30 -3.67
N GLY A 161 1.76 -8.63 -2.54
CA GLY A 161 0.75 -8.32 -1.54
C GLY A 161 -0.33 -7.34 -2.03
N GLU A 162 -1.33 -7.09 -1.18
CA GLU A 162 -2.47 -6.21 -1.51
C GLU A 162 -2.06 -4.76 -1.85
N ARG A 163 -0.89 -4.34 -1.37
CA ARG A 163 -0.28 -3.05 -1.67
C ARG A 163 1.14 -3.26 -2.16
N THR A 164 1.37 -2.97 -3.42
CA THR A 164 2.69 -3.04 -4.08
C THR A 164 3.32 -1.64 -4.19
N ASN A 165 4.50 -1.50 -4.79
CA ASN A 165 5.16 -0.21 -4.94
C ASN A 165 4.56 0.67 -6.06
N VAL A 166 3.64 0.16 -6.88
CA VAL A 166 3.04 0.95 -7.98
C VAL A 166 1.97 1.92 -7.51
N ARG A 167 1.61 2.89 -8.36
CA ARG A 167 0.48 3.79 -8.10
C ARG A 167 -0.83 3.00 -8.07
N ILE A 168 -1.69 3.30 -7.11
CA ILE A 168 -3.08 2.85 -7.09
C ILE A 168 -3.99 4.01 -7.44
N ASN A 169 -4.95 3.78 -8.34
CA ASN A 169 -5.94 4.79 -8.67
C ASN A 169 -6.97 4.89 -7.54
N ASN A 170 -7.12 6.09 -6.98
CA ASN A 170 -8.11 6.40 -5.94
C ASN A 170 -9.55 6.52 -6.46
N VAL A 171 -9.76 6.10 -7.70
CA VAL A 171 -11.02 6.22 -8.42
C VAL A 171 -11.14 4.98 -9.27
N ASN A 172 -12.29 4.31 -9.16
CA ASN A 172 -12.67 3.18 -9.98
C ASN A 172 -14.01 3.44 -10.67
N GLY A 173 -14.19 2.87 -11.86
CA GLY A 173 -15.42 2.92 -12.67
C GLY A 173 -15.41 3.88 -13.83
#